data_AF-A0A2V7AAJ9-F1
#
_entry.id   AF-A0A2V7AAJ9-F1
#
_cell.length_a   1.000
_cell.length_b   1.000
_cell.length_c   1.000
_cell.angle_alpha   90.00
_cell.angle_beta   90.00
_cell.angle_gamma   90.00
#
_symmetry.space_group_name_H-M   'P 1'
#
loop_
_entity.id
_entity.type
_entity.pdbx_description
1 polymer ?
#
loop_
_entity_poly.entity_id
_entity_poly.type
_entity_poly.pdbx_seq_one_letter_code
_entity_poly.pdbx_strand_id
1 'polypeptide(L)'
;MRWGATGPVPVTWRRIAMRPDGTRPRWGSARVPRGPDVPHRTRPAPPGAPRGFGLPSSSCLEGTPSAETVPALAPGPDEPVFRKRGYDGFAGTLLDGALRARGVTSLVVTGTMTDICVLATVIGALHREYRVSVVEDGVATLWPEIQRATLDIIGRAYGRVVTSKEIAAQISRW
;
A
#
# COMPACT_ATOMS: atom_id res chain seq x y z
N MET A 1 -17.50 12.62 -7.38
CA MET A 1 -16.29 13.27 -7.89
C MET A 1 -15.86 12.56 -9.17
N ARG A 2 -15.75 13.29 -10.28
CA ARG A 2 -15.38 12.75 -11.60
C ARG A 2 -13.85 12.71 -11.72
N TRP A 3 -13.31 11.63 -12.26
CA TRP A 3 -11.89 11.37 -12.45
C TRP A 3 -11.33 12.25 -13.59
N GLY A 4 -10.65 13.34 -13.24
CA GLY A 4 -9.90 14.21 -14.16
C GLY A 4 -8.43 13.79 -14.28
N ALA A 5 -7.85 13.89 -15.47
CA ALA A 5 -6.60 13.27 -15.90
C ALA A 5 -5.29 13.81 -15.27
N THR A 6 -5.34 14.59 -14.18
CA THR A 6 -4.16 15.27 -13.62
C THR A 6 -4.16 15.37 -12.08
N GLY A 7 -5.16 14.81 -11.39
CA GLY A 7 -5.24 14.80 -9.92
C GLY A 7 -4.38 13.71 -9.28
N PRO A 8 -3.96 13.84 -8.00
CA PRO A 8 -3.26 12.77 -7.32
C PRO A 8 -4.22 11.62 -7.07
N VAL A 9 -3.73 10.43 -7.40
CA VAL A 9 -4.48 9.19 -7.23
C VAL A 9 -4.29 8.72 -5.79
N PRO A 10 -5.36 8.63 -4.96
CA PRO A 10 -5.28 7.90 -3.72
C PRO A 10 -5.02 6.43 -4.06
N VAL A 11 -3.82 5.93 -3.74
CA VAL A 11 -3.49 4.51 -3.93
C VAL A 11 -3.94 3.75 -2.70
N THR A 12 -5.18 3.28 -2.73
CA THR A 12 -5.74 2.40 -1.69
C THR A 12 -5.37 0.95 -1.99
N TRP A 13 -4.59 0.34 -1.10
CA TRP A 13 -4.07 -1.02 -1.26
C TRP A 13 -5.16 -2.07 -0.99
N ARG A 14 -5.35 -3.06 -1.88
CA ARG A 14 -6.21 -4.25 -1.64
C ARG A 14 -5.59 -5.54 -2.19
N ARG A 15 -5.81 -6.69 -1.53
CA ARG A 15 -5.42 -8.08 -1.93
C ARG A 15 -6.65 -8.97 -2.27
N ILE A 16 -6.47 -9.90 -3.22
CA ILE A 16 -7.36 -10.50 -4.27
C ILE A 16 -8.88 -10.54 -4.01
N ALA A 17 -9.70 -10.27 -5.04
CA ALA A 17 -11.14 -10.55 -5.10
C ALA A 17 -11.52 -11.04 -6.51
N MET A 18 -12.28 -12.13 -6.55
CA MET A 18 -12.87 -12.75 -7.74
C MET A 18 -14.12 -11.99 -8.23
N ARG A 19 -14.55 -12.26 -9.46
CA ARG A 19 -15.84 -11.78 -10.00
C ARG A 19 -17.02 -12.45 -9.26
N PRO A 20 -18.20 -11.80 -9.21
CA PRO A 20 -19.42 -12.37 -8.62
C PRO A 20 -19.95 -13.63 -9.32
N ASP A 21 -19.43 -13.93 -10.52
CA ASP A 21 -19.85 -15.05 -11.38
C ASP A 21 -19.08 -16.36 -11.17
N GLY A 22 -18.16 -16.41 -10.20
CA GLY A 22 -17.40 -17.61 -9.87
C GLY A 22 -16.32 -18.01 -10.90
N THR A 23 -16.04 -17.18 -11.92
CA THR A 23 -14.98 -17.47 -12.89
C THR A 23 -13.69 -16.69 -12.61
N ARG A 24 -12.55 -17.37 -12.74
CA ARG A 24 -11.21 -16.78 -12.56
C ARG A 24 -10.76 -16.06 -13.83
N PRO A 25 -10.24 -14.81 -13.77
CA PRO A 25 -9.53 -14.26 -14.91
C PRO A 25 -8.24 -15.07 -15.14
N ARG A 26 -8.04 -15.56 -16.38
CA ARG A 26 -6.80 -16.20 -16.82
C ARG A 26 -5.70 -15.14 -16.99
N TRP A 27 -4.97 -14.85 -15.93
CA TRP A 27 -3.65 -14.22 -16.03
C TRP A 27 -2.71 -14.84 -14.99
N GLY A 28 -1.67 -15.54 -15.45
CA GLY A 28 -0.52 -16.01 -14.66
C GLY A 28 -0.83 -16.86 -13.42
N SER A 29 -0.94 -18.18 -13.62
CA SER A 29 -1.23 -19.20 -12.61
C SER A 29 -0.14 -19.40 -11.53
N ALA A 30 0.22 -18.37 -10.78
CA ALA A 30 0.99 -18.60 -9.55
C ALA A 30 0.04 -19.10 -8.46
N ARG A 31 -0.18 -20.42 -8.42
CA ARG A 31 -0.67 -21.09 -7.20
C ARG A 31 0.15 -20.56 -6.02
N VAL A 32 -0.50 -20.18 -4.92
CA VAL A 32 0.21 -19.99 -3.65
C VAL A 32 0.94 -21.32 -3.39
N PRO A 33 2.28 -21.35 -3.36
CA PRO A 33 2.98 -22.58 -3.06
C PRO A 33 2.45 -23.07 -1.70
N ARG A 34 2.11 -24.35 -1.60
CA ARG A 34 1.78 -25.02 -0.33
C ARG A 34 2.89 -26.04 -0.11
N GLY A 35 3.67 -25.91 0.95
CA GLY A 35 4.84 -26.75 1.19
C GLY A 35 5.83 -26.15 2.19
N PRO A 36 6.88 -26.91 2.57
CA PRO A 36 7.92 -26.49 3.51
C PRO A 36 8.75 -25.29 3.02
N ASP A 37 8.72 -24.97 1.73
CA ASP A 37 9.47 -23.86 1.12
C ASP A 37 8.71 -22.53 1.07
N VAL A 38 7.49 -22.50 1.60
CA VAL A 38 6.66 -21.29 1.70
C VAL A 38 7.20 -20.37 2.79
N PRO A 39 7.50 -19.08 2.50
CA PRO A 39 7.99 -18.16 3.51
C PRO A 39 7.04 -18.11 4.72
N HIS A 40 7.60 -18.15 5.94
CA HIS A 40 6.82 -18.22 7.18
C HIS A 40 5.68 -17.19 7.24
N ARG A 41 5.91 -15.97 6.73
CA ARG A 41 4.93 -14.87 6.66
C ARG A 41 3.65 -15.15 5.86
N THR A 42 3.62 -16.22 5.08
CA THR A 42 2.45 -16.64 4.29
C THR A 42 1.76 -17.87 4.89
N ARG A 43 2.27 -18.37 6.02
CA ARG A 43 1.63 -19.45 6.78
C ARG A 43 0.81 -18.86 7.92
N PRO A 44 -0.45 -19.33 8.10
CA PRO A 44 -1.23 -18.95 9.26
C PRO A 44 -0.50 -19.34 10.55
N ALA A 45 -0.44 -18.40 11.49
CA ALA A 45 -0.02 -18.71 12.84
C ALA A 45 -1.10 -19.55 13.53
N PRO A 46 -0.74 -20.67 14.20
CA PRO A 46 -1.68 -21.36 15.08
C PRO A 46 -2.22 -20.40 16.15
N PRO A 47 -3.47 -20.60 16.63
CA PRO A 47 -4.01 -19.79 17.73
C PRO A 47 -3.07 -19.79 18.94
N GLY A 48 -2.74 -18.61 19.47
CA GLY A 48 -1.84 -18.45 20.61
C GLY A 48 -0.34 -18.60 20.30
N ALA A 49 0.06 -18.97 19.08
CA ALA A 49 1.46 -19.09 18.71
C ALA A 49 2.16 -17.71 18.62
N PRO A 50 3.48 -17.66 18.87
CA PRO A 50 4.25 -16.43 18.71
C PRO A 50 4.22 -15.97 17.25
N ARG A 51 4.09 -14.65 17.05
CA ARG A 51 4.05 -13.98 15.75
C ARG A 51 5.17 -12.95 15.69
N GLY A 52 5.69 -12.68 14.50
CA GLY A 52 6.77 -11.72 14.33
C GLY A 52 7.60 -11.96 13.08
N PHE A 53 8.69 -11.21 12.94
CA PHE A 53 9.64 -11.39 11.85
C PHE A 53 10.21 -12.82 11.86
N GLY A 54 10.16 -13.51 10.73
CA GLY A 54 10.62 -14.90 10.61
C GLY A 54 9.64 -15.97 11.12
N LEU A 55 8.52 -15.56 11.73
CA LEU A 55 7.50 -16.48 12.25
C LEU A 55 6.25 -16.50 11.34
N PRO A 56 5.40 -17.54 11.46
CA PRO A 56 4.07 -17.54 10.88
C PRO A 56 3.29 -16.28 11.26
N SER A 57 2.53 -15.73 10.32
CA SER A 57 1.66 -14.59 10.58
C SER A 57 0.27 -14.83 10.01
N SER A 58 -0.73 -14.45 10.79
CA SER A 58 -2.13 -14.45 10.36
C SER A 58 -2.53 -13.12 9.72
N SER A 59 -1.57 -12.23 9.45
CA SER A 59 -1.82 -10.87 8.97
C SER A 59 -1.95 -10.83 7.45
N CYS A 60 -3.01 -10.17 6.98
CA CYS A 60 -3.31 -9.95 5.58
C CYS A 60 -3.44 -11.24 4.76
N LEU A 61 -3.79 -12.38 5.37
CA LEU A 61 -3.97 -13.63 4.65
C LEU A 61 -5.18 -13.54 3.71
N GLU A 62 -5.00 -13.97 2.47
CA GLU A 62 -6.06 -13.92 1.45
C GLU A 62 -7.30 -14.68 1.88
N GLY A 63 -8.48 -14.11 1.64
CA GLY A 63 -9.76 -14.68 2.06
C GLY A 63 -10.07 -14.51 3.56
N THR A 64 -9.20 -13.86 4.34
CA THR A 64 -9.49 -13.50 5.73
C THR A 64 -9.89 -12.04 5.85
N PRO A 65 -10.69 -11.67 6.88
CA PRO A 65 -11.04 -10.28 7.13
C PRO A 65 -9.82 -9.35 7.25
N SER A 66 -8.68 -9.87 7.71
CA SER A 66 -7.43 -9.10 7.86
C SER A 66 -6.81 -8.63 6.53
N ALA A 67 -7.23 -9.20 5.39
CA ALA A 67 -6.77 -8.80 4.06
C ALA A 67 -7.70 -7.79 3.38
N GLU A 68 -8.88 -7.54 3.95
CA GLU A 68 -9.88 -6.64 3.39
C GLU A 68 -9.61 -5.20 3.82
N THR A 69 -9.89 -4.25 2.93
CA THR A 69 -9.90 -2.84 3.30
C THR A 69 -11.06 -2.57 4.23
N VAL A 70 -10.80 -1.76 5.26
CA VAL A 70 -11.84 -1.30 6.18
C VAL A 70 -12.97 -0.63 5.39
N PRO A 71 -14.26 -0.84 5.75
CA PRO A 71 -15.38 -0.32 4.98
C PRO A 71 -15.34 1.19 4.74
N ALA A 72 -14.85 1.96 5.72
CA ALA A 72 -14.72 3.42 5.63
C ALA A 72 -13.76 3.91 4.53
N LEU A 73 -12.87 3.04 4.04
CA LEU A 73 -11.90 3.31 2.97
C LEU A 73 -12.07 2.34 1.81
N ALA A 74 -13.26 1.74 1.64
CA ALA A 74 -13.52 0.85 0.53
C ALA A 74 -13.30 1.60 -0.79
N PRO A 75 -12.56 1.00 -1.75
CA PRO A 75 -12.27 1.67 -3.01
C PRO A 75 -13.55 1.89 -3.81
N GLY A 76 -13.60 3.00 -4.53
CA GLY A 76 -14.63 3.27 -5.53
C GLY A 76 -14.64 2.24 -6.68
N PRO A 77 -15.69 2.20 -7.51
CA PRO A 77 -15.84 1.21 -8.58
C PRO A 77 -14.71 1.25 -9.62
N ASP A 78 -14.14 2.43 -9.87
CA ASP A 78 -13.07 2.64 -10.86
C ASP A 78 -11.69 2.87 -10.20
N GLU A 79 -11.59 2.72 -8.88
CA GLU A 79 -10.33 2.89 -8.17
C GLU A 79 -9.42 1.67 -8.34
N PRO A 80 -8.21 1.85 -8.90
CA PRO A 80 -7.31 0.73 -9.13
C PRO A 80 -6.78 0.18 -7.82
N VAL A 81 -6.83 -1.14 -7.70
CA VAL A 81 -6.40 -1.88 -6.53
C VAL A 81 -5.16 -2.71 -6.87
N PHE A 82 -4.04 -2.41 -6.20
CA PHE A 82 -2.78 -3.14 -6.37
C PHE A 82 -2.49 -4.04 -5.18
N ARG A 83 -2.13 -5.29 -5.50
CA ARG A 83 -2.00 -6.37 -4.52
C ARG A 83 -0.51 -6.64 -4.36
N LYS A 84 0.02 -6.41 -3.15
CA LYS A 84 1.45 -6.57 -2.86
C LYS A 84 1.73 -7.73 -1.91
N ARG A 85 2.93 -8.29 -2.04
CA ARG A 85 3.49 -9.32 -1.12
C ARG A 85 4.56 -8.75 -0.20
N GLY A 86 5.30 -7.74 -0.65
CA GLY A 86 6.32 -7.02 0.10
C GLY A 86 5.82 -5.75 0.78
N TYR A 87 6.74 -5.03 1.41
CA TYR A 87 6.48 -3.73 2.03
C TYR A 87 6.40 -2.62 0.99
N ASP A 88 7.36 -2.56 0.07
CA ASP A 88 7.34 -1.66 -1.09
C ASP A 88 6.12 -1.95 -1.98
N GLY A 89 5.30 -0.93 -2.20
CA GLY A 89 4.13 -0.96 -3.06
C GLY A 89 4.42 -1.23 -4.53
N PHE A 90 5.64 -0.95 -5.00
CA PHE A 90 6.06 -1.20 -6.38
C PHE A 90 6.64 -2.59 -6.60
N ALA A 91 7.20 -3.21 -5.55
CA ALA A 91 7.90 -4.48 -5.65
C ALA A 91 6.95 -5.62 -6.04
N GLY A 92 7.10 -6.12 -7.28
CA GLY A 92 6.29 -7.21 -7.81
C GLY A 92 4.83 -6.84 -8.07
N THR A 93 4.53 -5.56 -8.30
CA THR A 93 3.18 -5.07 -8.62
C THR A 93 3.16 -4.34 -9.97
N LEU A 94 1.96 -4.08 -10.50
CA LEU A 94 1.76 -3.28 -11.72
C LEU A 94 1.63 -1.78 -11.44
N LEU A 95 1.92 -1.33 -10.21
CA LEU A 95 1.69 0.04 -9.78
C LEU A 95 2.43 1.07 -10.65
N ASP A 96 3.74 0.88 -10.85
CA ASP A 96 4.57 1.79 -11.65
C ASP A 96 4.01 1.93 -13.08
N GLY A 97 3.84 0.81 -13.79
CA GLY A 97 3.28 0.81 -15.14
C GLY A 97 1.92 1.49 -15.24
N ALA A 98 1.03 1.27 -14.25
CA ALA A 98 -0.28 1.90 -14.23
C ALA A 98 -0.24 3.42 -13.98
N LEU A 99 0.68 3.89 -13.15
CA LEU A 99 0.92 5.31 -12.89
C LEU A 99 1.55 5.99 -14.11
N ARG A 100 2.55 5.35 -14.74
CA ARG A 100 3.21 5.86 -15.95
C ARG A 100 2.28 5.96 -17.14
N ALA A 101 1.43 4.95 -17.35
CA ALA A 101 0.41 4.99 -18.40
C ALA A 101 -0.56 6.17 -18.27
N ARG A 102 -0.66 6.77 -17.07
CA ARG A 102 -1.49 7.95 -16.77
C ARG A 102 -0.68 9.25 -16.68
N GLY A 103 0.62 9.22 -16.99
CA GLY A 103 1.49 10.40 -16.89
C GLY A 103 1.69 10.91 -15.46
N VAL A 104 1.43 10.08 -14.44
CA VAL A 104 1.60 10.50 -13.05
C VAL A 104 3.08 10.68 -12.75
N THR A 105 3.45 11.81 -12.15
CA THR A 105 4.82 12.13 -11.70
C THR A 105 4.92 12.40 -10.21
N SER A 106 3.78 12.57 -9.53
CA SER A 106 3.69 12.97 -8.13
C SER A 106 2.72 12.08 -7.38
N LEU A 107 3.08 11.66 -6.17
CA LEU A 107 2.32 10.73 -5.34
C LEU A 107 2.01 11.34 -3.98
N VAL A 108 0.77 11.14 -3.53
CA VAL A 108 0.36 11.41 -2.15
C VAL A 108 0.24 10.06 -1.45
N VAL A 109 1.00 9.88 -0.37
CA VAL A 109 1.12 8.57 0.31
C VAL A 109 0.49 8.63 1.68
N THR A 110 -0.38 7.65 1.95
CA THR A 110 -1.08 7.43 3.22
C THR A 110 -1.07 5.95 3.60
N GLY A 111 -1.51 5.62 4.82
CA GLY A 111 -1.72 4.24 5.27
C GLY A 111 -0.80 3.80 6.40
N THR A 112 -0.68 2.48 6.60
CA THR A 112 0.08 1.90 7.71
C THR A 112 0.94 0.73 7.24
N MET A 113 2.10 0.49 7.83
CA MET A 113 2.74 1.22 8.92
C MET A 113 3.75 2.26 8.40
N THR A 114 3.88 3.41 9.07
CA THR A 114 4.75 4.54 8.67
C THR A 114 6.20 4.11 8.42
N ASP A 115 6.82 3.41 9.36
CA ASP A 115 8.22 2.95 9.33
C ASP A 115 8.47 1.69 8.50
N ILE A 116 7.40 1.03 8.02
CA ILE A 116 7.50 -0.23 7.28
C ILE A 116 7.02 -0.06 5.84
N CYS A 117 5.71 -0.16 5.61
CA CYS A 117 5.13 -0.19 4.27
C CYS A 117 5.18 1.18 3.61
N VAL A 118 4.90 2.24 4.38
CA VAL A 118 4.90 3.61 3.87
C VAL A 118 6.33 4.02 3.51
N LEU A 119 7.28 3.95 4.44
CA LEU A 119 8.68 4.28 4.17
C LEU A 119 9.27 3.47 3.01
N ALA A 120 9.04 2.15 2.96
CA ALA A 120 9.53 1.32 1.86
C ALA A 120 8.95 1.76 0.49
N THR A 121 7.68 2.15 0.46
CA THR A 121 7.04 2.64 -0.78
C THR A 121 7.53 4.03 -1.16
N VAL A 122 7.80 4.91 -0.18
CA VAL A 122 8.39 6.24 -0.41
C VAL A 122 9.77 6.11 -1.05
N ILE A 123 10.63 5.24 -0.53
CA ILE A 123 11.95 4.95 -1.12
C ILE A 123 11.80 4.31 -2.50
N GLY A 124 10.86 3.36 -2.66
CA GLY A 124 10.55 2.73 -3.94
C GLY A 124 10.06 3.73 -5.01
N ALA A 125 9.33 4.76 -4.59
CA ALA A 125 8.88 5.86 -5.43
C ALA A 125 10.04 6.78 -5.83
N LEU A 126 10.95 7.10 -4.88
CA LEU A 126 12.15 7.90 -5.16
C LEU A 126 13.04 7.24 -6.23
N HIS A 127 13.30 5.93 -6.11
CA HIS A 127 14.08 5.19 -7.12
C HIS A 127 13.44 5.18 -8.51
N ARG A 128 12.15 5.52 -8.60
CA ARG A 128 11.38 5.65 -9.84
C ARG A 128 11.12 7.12 -10.16
N GLU A 129 11.83 8.06 -9.56
CA GLU A 129 11.74 9.50 -9.87
C GLU A 129 10.35 10.12 -9.67
N TYR A 130 9.52 9.53 -8.80
CA TYR A 130 8.27 10.17 -8.37
C TYR A 130 8.55 11.22 -7.31
N ARG A 131 7.84 12.36 -7.39
CA ARG A 131 7.78 13.33 -6.30
C ARG A 131 6.80 12.85 -5.25
N VAL A 132 7.21 12.77 -4.00
CA VAL A 132 6.37 12.17 -2.93
C VAL A 132 6.00 13.20 -1.88
N SER A 133 4.72 13.23 -1.53
CA SER A 133 4.17 13.90 -0.35
C SER A 133 3.55 12.86 0.58
N VAL A 134 4.03 12.76 1.81
CA VAL A 134 3.48 11.88 2.85
C VAL A 134 2.56 12.70 3.74
N VAL A 135 1.34 12.18 3.96
CA VAL A 135 0.31 12.85 4.76
C VAL A 135 0.48 12.45 6.22
N GLU A 136 1.02 13.31 7.08
CA GLU A 136 1.45 12.95 8.44
C GLU A 136 0.29 12.49 9.34
N ASP A 137 -0.88 13.11 9.19
CA ASP A 137 -2.13 12.75 9.86
C ASP A 137 -2.92 11.65 9.11
N GLY A 138 -2.36 11.15 8.00
CA GLY A 138 -2.86 10.03 7.22
C GLY A 138 -2.00 8.76 7.29
N VAL A 139 -0.94 8.78 8.11
CA VAL A 139 -0.05 7.62 8.33
C VAL A 139 0.11 7.32 9.82
N ALA A 140 0.25 6.04 10.17
CA ALA A 140 0.41 5.65 11.56
C ALA A 140 1.36 4.45 11.75
N THR A 141 2.05 4.47 12.89
CA THR A 141 2.73 3.33 13.49
C THR A 141 2.34 3.16 14.95
N LEU A 142 2.76 2.06 15.56
CA LEU A 142 2.45 1.73 16.96
C LEU A 142 3.24 2.58 17.96
N TRP A 143 4.38 3.12 17.54
CA TRP A 143 5.37 3.75 18.43
C TRP A 143 5.51 5.25 18.11
N PRO A 144 5.08 6.17 19.00
CA PRO A 144 5.12 7.61 18.75
C PRO A 144 6.51 8.16 18.44
N GLU A 145 7.54 7.63 19.08
CA GLU A 145 8.94 7.98 18.84
C GLU A 145 9.41 7.56 17.44
N ILE A 146 8.99 6.37 16.98
CA ILE A 146 9.30 5.88 15.63
C ILE A 146 8.51 6.64 14.59
N GLN A 147 7.25 7.01 14.87
CA GLN A 147 6.45 7.89 13.99
C GLN A 147 7.20 9.20 13.73
N ARG A 148 7.63 9.89 14.79
CA ARG A 148 8.37 11.17 14.66
C ARG A 148 9.68 11.00 13.90
N ALA A 149 10.49 10.02 14.28
CA ALA A 149 11.78 9.78 13.63
C ALA A 149 11.62 9.44 12.14
N THR A 150 10.63 8.63 11.79
CA THR A 150 10.37 8.25 10.40
C THR A 150 9.90 9.43 9.55
N LEU A 151 9.00 10.25 10.07
CA LEU A 151 8.55 11.46 9.37
C LEU A 151 9.70 12.46 9.17
N ASP A 152 10.57 12.63 10.17
CA ASP A 152 11.77 13.48 10.04
C ASP A 152 12.73 12.96 8.96
N ILE A 153 13.00 11.64 8.93
CA ILE A 153 13.80 10.99 7.88
C ILE A 153 13.18 11.23 6.49
N ILE A 154 11.87 11.03 6.35
CA ILE A 154 11.15 11.26 5.09
C ILE A 154 11.30 12.71 4.64
N GLY A 155 11.01 13.66 5.53
CA GLY A 155 11.05 15.09 5.25
C GLY A 155 12.44 15.63 4.88
N ARG A 156 13.51 15.00 5.38
CA ARG A 156 14.89 15.41 5.10
C ARG A 156 15.45 14.87 3.79
N ALA A 157 15.08 13.65 3.41
CA ALA A 157 15.80 12.93 2.36
C ALA A 157 14.93 12.38 1.22
N TYR A 158 13.63 12.13 1.45
CA TYR A 158 12.84 11.30 0.56
C TYR A 158 11.57 11.96 -0.01
N GLY A 159 11.07 13.02 0.61
CA GLY A 159 9.88 13.71 0.12
C GLY A 159 9.40 14.82 1.04
N ARG A 160 8.20 15.33 0.75
CA ARG A 160 7.53 16.32 1.60
C ARG A 160 6.70 15.59 2.66
N VAL A 161 6.68 16.13 3.86
CA VAL A 161 5.69 15.77 4.89
C VAL A 161 4.70 16.91 4.99
N VAL A 162 3.41 16.60 4.88
CA VAL A 162 2.31 17.58 4.85
C VAL A 162 1.12 17.06 5.63
N THR A 163 0.23 17.96 6.04
CA THR A 163 -1.08 17.60 6.60
C THR A 163 -2.10 17.28 5.51
N SER A 164 -3.15 16.54 5.87
CA SER A 164 -4.29 16.24 5.00
C SER A 164 -4.98 17.51 4.52
N LYS A 165 -5.05 18.53 5.37
CA LYS A 165 -5.59 19.85 5.06
C LYS A 165 -4.78 20.57 3.99
N GLU A 166 -3.45 20.58 4.12
CA GLU A 166 -2.56 21.23 3.15
C GLU A 166 -2.63 20.56 1.79
N ILE A 167 -2.57 19.21 1.76
CA ILE A 167 -2.61 18.51 0.48
C ILE A 167 -3.99 18.65 -0.18
N ALA A 168 -5.10 18.56 0.57
CA ALA A 168 -6.44 18.77 0.02
C ALA A 168 -6.60 20.16 -0.62
N ALA A 169 -6.02 21.19 0.00
CA ALA A 169 -6.04 22.55 -0.52
C ALA A 169 -5.14 22.76 -1.76
N GLN A 170 -4.12 21.92 -1.96
CA GLN A 170 -3.28 21.92 -3.16
C GLN A 170 -3.96 21.20 -4.32
N ILE A 171 -4.55 20.04 -4.04
CA ILE A 171 -5.21 19.18 -5.04
C ILE A 171 -6.41 19.87 -5.66
N SER A 172 -7.16 20.65 -4.89
CA SER A 172 -8.32 21.39 -5.38
C SER A 172 -7.98 22.46 -6.43
N ARG A 173 -6.69 22.73 -6.67
CA ARG A 173 -6.19 23.70 -7.64
C ARG A 173 -5.67 23.05 -8.93
N TRP A 174 -5.67 21.72 -9.02
CA TRP A 174 -5.23 20.95 -10.19
C TRP A 174 -6.43 20.59 -11.07
#